data_AF-A0AAE3FNI9-F1
#
_entry.id   AF-A0AAE3FNI9-F1
#
_cell.length_a   1.000
_cell.length_b   1.000
_cell.length_c   1.000
_cell.angle_alpha   90.00
_cell.angle_beta   90.00
_cell.angle_gamma   90.00
#
_symmetry.space_group_name_H-M   'P 1'
#
loop_
_entity.id
_entity.type
_entity.pdbx_description
1 polymer ?
#
loop_
_entity_poly.entity_id
_entity_poly.type
_entity_poly.pdbx_seq_one_letter_code
_entity_poly.pdbx_strand_id
1 'polypeptide(L)'
;MDESVTGTLEFAAVQLAAVVAGLHLYWGLPRLVTAARIDQPIYWDPRPLLFVASGIGILLALLLVRQQVLSRIRAYVLGIGMMLTYIFGWAYWHLGGHMAVVPWVEDAHAHSHGGNPLILLGEHLVASPIDGISKTAELLLLAVLGLLLYAEYSVDDGAARSQSTDSSADND
;
A
#
# COMPACT_ATOMS: atom_id res chain seq x y z
N MET A 1 -7.55 18.00 -14.57
CA MET A 1 -6.31 17.37 -15.02
C MET A 1 -6.51 17.02 -16.48
N ASP A 2 -5.52 17.26 -17.32
CA ASP A 2 -5.54 16.89 -18.74
C ASP A 2 -5.39 15.37 -18.92
N GLU A 3 -5.94 14.85 -20.01
CA GLU A 3 -5.97 13.41 -20.30
C GLU A 3 -4.58 12.80 -20.38
N SER A 4 -3.59 13.55 -20.89
CA SER A 4 -2.19 13.10 -20.96
C SER A 4 -1.56 12.89 -19.58
N VAL A 5 -1.86 13.75 -18.61
CA VAL A 5 -1.35 13.59 -17.24
C VAL A 5 -2.07 12.44 -16.55
N THR A 6 -3.39 12.31 -16.72
CA THR A 6 -4.15 11.17 -16.18
C THR A 6 -3.58 9.85 -16.69
N GLY A 7 -3.40 9.70 -18.00
CA GLY A 7 -2.83 8.48 -18.59
C GLY A 7 -1.39 8.20 -18.11
N THR A 8 -0.59 9.24 -17.92
CA THR A 8 0.78 9.10 -17.36
C THR A 8 0.75 8.62 -15.92
N LEU A 9 -0.15 9.15 -15.09
CA LEU A 9 -0.32 8.74 -13.69
C LEU A 9 -0.88 7.32 -13.59
N GLU A 10 -1.84 6.94 -14.43
CA GLU A 10 -2.36 5.57 -14.48
C GLU A 10 -1.26 4.58 -14.86
N PHE A 11 -0.44 4.90 -15.87
CA PHE A 11 0.72 4.08 -16.23
C PHE A 11 1.71 3.97 -15.07
N ALA A 12 2.05 5.09 -14.42
CA ALA A 12 2.93 5.10 -13.25
C ALA A 12 2.36 4.24 -12.11
N ALA A 13 1.05 4.32 -11.84
CA ALA A 13 0.38 3.54 -10.81
C ALA A 13 0.50 2.03 -11.07
N VAL A 14 0.29 1.58 -12.31
CA VAL A 14 0.44 0.17 -12.68
C VAL A 14 1.86 -0.33 -12.46
N GLN A 15 2.86 0.46 -12.89
CA GLN A 15 4.26 0.08 -12.74
C GLN A 15 4.70 0.05 -11.27
N LEU A 16 4.31 1.07 -10.49
CA LEU A 16 4.57 1.10 -9.06
C LEU A 16 3.88 -0.06 -8.32
N ALA A 17 2.63 -0.38 -8.67
CA ALA A 17 1.91 -1.52 -8.11
C ALA A 17 2.62 -2.85 -8.41
N ALA A 18 3.11 -3.03 -9.64
CA ALA A 18 3.90 -4.21 -10.01
C ALA A 18 5.23 -4.28 -9.24
N VAL A 19 5.92 -3.15 -9.05
CA VAL A 19 7.15 -3.07 -8.24
C VAL A 19 6.86 -3.43 -6.78
N VAL A 20 5.82 -2.85 -6.17
CA VAL A 20 5.43 -3.15 -4.79
C VAL A 20 5.10 -4.63 -4.63
N ALA A 21 4.29 -5.20 -5.53
CA ALA A 21 3.98 -6.63 -5.52
C ALA A 21 5.24 -7.49 -5.66
N GLY A 22 6.15 -7.13 -6.57
CA GLY A 22 7.42 -7.80 -6.78
C GLY A 22 8.31 -7.79 -5.54
N LEU A 23 8.45 -6.64 -4.87
CA LEU A 23 9.22 -6.52 -3.63
C LEU A 23 8.64 -7.37 -2.50
N HIS A 24 7.32 -7.39 -2.37
CA HIS A 24 6.62 -8.19 -1.36
C HIS A 24 6.80 -9.69 -1.60
N LEU A 25 6.70 -10.15 -2.85
CA LEU A 25 6.96 -11.54 -3.22
C LEU A 25 8.43 -11.90 -3.06
N TYR A 26 9.34 -11.03 -3.47
CA TYR A 26 10.78 -11.20 -3.31
C TYR A 26 11.17 -11.40 -1.84
N TRP A 27 10.61 -10.60 -0.94
CA TRP A 27 10.89 -10.71 0.49
C TRP A 27 10.15 -11.89 1.13
N GLY A 28 8.86 -12.05 0.84
CA GLY A 28 7.97 -12.97 1.53
C GLY A 28 8.13 -14.43 1.09
N LEU A 29 8.27 -14.71 -0.21
CA LEU A 29 8.21 -16.08 -0.72
C LEU A 29 9.37 -16.96 -0.21
N PRO A 30 10.65 -16.53 -0.22
CA PRO A 30 11.74 -17.35 0.31
C PRO A 30 11.58 -17.63 1.81
N ARG A 31 11.06 -16.65 2.57
CA ARG A 31 10.82 -16.78 4.02
C ARG A 31 9.66 -17.72 4.32
N LEU A 32 8.59 -17.65 3.54
CA LEU A 32 7.44 -18.55 3.67
C LEU A 32 7.84 -20.00 3.36
N VAL A 33 8.62 -20.21 2.29
CA VAL A 33 9.16 -21.54 1.94
C VAL A 33 10.07 -22.06 3.06
N THR A 34 10.91 -21.20 3.63
CA THR A 34 11.81 -21.59 4.73
C THR A 34 11.01 -21.99 5.97
N ALA A 35 10.02 -21.17 6.37
CA ALA A 35 9.13 -21.46 7.49
C ALA A 35 8.42 -22.81 7.31
N ALA A 36 7.90 -23.09 6.12
CA ALA A 36 7.26 -24.37 5.81
C ALA A 36 8.24 -25.57 5.85
N ARG A 37 9.52 -25.38 5.46
CA ARG A 37 10.53 -26.45 5.49
C ARG A 37 10.98 -26.86 6.89
N ILE A 38 10.93 -25.93 7.84
CA ILE A 38 11.33 -26.17 9.22
C ILE A 38 10.12 -26.38 10.16
N ASP A 39 8.93 -26.57 9.58
CA ASP A 39 7.65 -26.68 10.30
C ASP A 39 7.42 -25.53 11.30
N GLN A 40 7.87 -24.32 10.95
CA GLN A 40 7.65 -23.14 11.78
C GLN A 40 6.16 -22.77 11.75
N PRO A 41 5.50 -22.68 12.91
CA PRO A 41 4.11 -22.26 12.94
C PRO A 41 3.93 -20.82 12.44
N ILE A 42 2.91 -20.61 11.60
CA ILE A 42 2.64 -19.30 10.97
C ILE A 42 2.38 -18.18 11.98
N TYR A 43 1.87 -18.52 13.16
CA TYR A 43 1.55 -17.55 14.21
C TYR A 43 2.80 -16.95 14.88
N TRP A 44 3.99 -17.53 14.68
CA TRP A 44 5.24 -16.93 15.15
C TRP A 44 5.71 -15.78 14.26
N ASP A 45 5.51 -15.89 12.94
CA ASP A 45 5.75 -14.79 12.01
C ASP A 45 4.76 -14.86 10.85
N PRO A 46 3.63 -14.15 10.93
CA PRO A 46 2.62 -14.16 9.87
C PRO A 46 3.03 -13.33 8.65
N ARG A 47 4.07 -12.51 8.73
CA ARG A 47 4.42 -11.52 7.70
C ARG A 47 4.73 -12.15 6.34
N PRO A 48 5.54 -13.23 6.23
CA PRO A 48 5.84 -13.82 4.92
C PRO A 48 4.58 -14.26 4.17
N LEU A 49 3.62 -14.87 4.87
CA LEU A 49 2.35 -15.27 4.28
C LEU A 49 1.54 -14.06 3.85
N LEU A 50 1.41 -13.05 4.72
CA LEU A 50 0.66 -11.83 4.42
C LEU A 50 1.23 -11.09 3.21
N PHE A 51 2.56 -10.96 3.12
CA PHE A 51 3.23 -10.31 1.99
C PHE A 51 3.12 -11.10 0.69
N VAL A 52 3.17 -12.45 0.75
CA VAL A 52 2.96 -13.27 -0.45
C VAL A 52 1.52 -13.17 -0.93
N ALA A 53 0.55 -13.35 -0.01
CA ALA A 53 -0.87 -13.25 -0.33
C ALA A 53 -1.22 -11.87 -0.89
N SER A 54 -0.66 -10.81 -0.30
CA SER A 54 -0.91 -9.46 -0.74
C SER A 54 -0.24 -9.12 -2.08
N GLY A 55 0.99 -9.58 -2.31
CA GLY A 55 1.68 -9.42 -3.59
C GLY A 55 0.90 -10.08 -4.73
N ILE A 56 0.39 -11.30 -4.51
CA ILE A 56 -0.51 -11.98 -5.45
C ILE A 56 -1.81 -11.17 -5.63
N GLY A 57 -2.40 -10.71 -4.52
CA GLY A 57 -3.63 -9.90 -4.55
C GLY A 57 -3.51 -8.63 -5.39
N ILE A 58 -2.38 -7.92 -5.31
CA ILE A 58 -2.11 -6.73 -6.14
C ILE A 58 -2.07 -7.11 -7.62
N LEU A 59 -1.34 -8.17 -7.99
CA LEU A 59 -1.28 -8.63 -9.38
C LEU A 59 -2.66 -9.04 -9.91
N LEU A 60 -3.47 -9.72 -9.09
CA LEU A 60 -4.85 -10.06 -9.43
C LEU A 60 -5.71 -8.81 -9.60
N ALA A 61 -5.57 -7.81 -8.72
CA ALA A 61 -6.31 -6.55 -8.84
C ALA A 61 -5.99 -5.83 -10.16
N LEU A 62 -4.72 -5.80 -10.58
CA LEU A 62 -4.34 -5.24 -11.89
C LEU A 62 -5.02 -5.99 -13.06
N LEU A 63 -5.10 -7.32 -13.00
CA LEU A 63 -5.81 -8.12 -14.00
C LEU A 63 -7.32 -7.84 -14.00
N LEU A 64 -7.94 -7.72 -12.81
CA LEU A 64 -9.37 -7.44 -12.68
C LEU A 64 -9.74 -6.05 -13.18
N VAL A 65 -8.88 -5.05 -12.98
CA VAL A 65 -9.05 -3.71 -13.57
C VAL A 65 -8.94 -3.78 -15.09
N ARG A 66 -7.93 -4.48 -15.62
CA ARG A 66 -7.77 -4.67 -17.07
C ARG A 66 -8.99 -5.35 -17.71
N GLN A 67 -9.58 -6.32 -17.02
CA GLN A 67 -10.78 -7.04 -17.47
C GLN A 67 -12.08 -6.26 -17.24
N GLN A 68 -12.01 -5.03 -16.71
CA GLN A 68 -13.17 -4.20 -16.39
C GLN A 68 -14.12 -4.83 -15.34
N VAL A 69 -13.62 -5.77 -14.54
CA VAL A 69 -14.35 -6.40 -13.44
C VAL A 69 -14.29 -5.53 -12.18
N LEU A 70 -13.14 -4.88 -11.95
CA LEU A 70 -12.93 -3.96 -10.84
C LEU A 70 -12.88 -2.52 -11.35
N SER A 71 -13.81 -1.67 -10.91
CA SER A 71 -13.82 -0.24 -11.26
C SER A 71 -12.57 0.48 -10.76
N ARG A 72 -12.10 1.50 -11.50
CA ARG A 72 -10.93 2.33 -11.14
C ARG A 72 -11.00 2.91 -9.72
N ILE A 73 -12.11 3.55 -9.35
CA ILE A 73 -12.29 4.13 -8.00
C ILE A 73 -12.06 3.08 -6.90
N ARG A 74 -12.67 1.90 -7.04
CA ARG A 74 -12.48 0.80 -6.07
C ARG A 74 -11.03 0.33 -6.04
N ALA A 75 -10.37 0.20 -7.19
CA ALA A 75 -8.97 -0.16 -7.25
C ALA A 75 -8.07 0.87 -6.55
N TYR A 76 -8.34 2.17 -6.73
CA TYR A 76 -7.61 3.24 -6.07
C TYR A 76 -7.78 3.21 -4.56
N VAL A 77 -9.02 3.10 -4.07
CA VAL A 77 -9.33 3.03 -2.64
C VAL A 77 -8.70 1.79 -1.99
N LEU A 78 -8.83 0.62 -2.61
CA LEU A 78 -8.21 -0.62 -2.12
C LEU A 78 -6.69 -0.50 -2.10
N GLY A 79 -6.09 0.04 -3.16
CA GLY A 79 -4.65 0.26 -3.25
C GLY A 79 -4.15 1.23 -2.17
N ILE A 80 -4.84 2.34 -1.94
CA ILE A 80 -4.55 3.30 -0.86
C ILE A 80 -4.60 2.61 0.50
N GLY A 81 -5.70 1.89 0.79
CA GLY A 81 -5.84 1.15 2.04
C GLY A 81 -4.70 0.15 2.26
N MET A 82 -4.28 -0.51 1.18
CA MET A 82 -3.16 -1.45 1.22
C MET A 82 -1.83 -0.75 1.52
N MET A 83 -1.53 0.37 0.85
CA MET A 83 -0.29 1.13 1.09
C MET A 83 -0.22 1.64 2.53
N LEU A 84 -1.33 2.19 3.04
CA LEU A 84 -1.41 2.63 4.43
C LEU A 84 -1.17 1.47 5.39
N THR A 85 -1.75 0.29 5.11
CA THR A 85 -1.53 -0.93 5.92
C THR A 85 -0.05 -1.31 5.95
N TYR A 86 0.65 -1.25 4.82
CA TYR A 86 2.08 -1.58 4.78
C TYR A 86 2.96 -0.57 5.51
N ILE A 87 2.67 0.72 5.35
CA ILE A 87 3.43 1.80 5.99
C ILE A 87 3.24 1.76 7.50
N PHE A 88 1.99 1.73 7.97
CA PHE A 88 1.70 1.70 9.41
C PHE A 88 2.07 0.37 10.03
N GLY A 89 1.87 -0.76 9.34
CA GLY A 89 2.30 -2.07 9.81
C GLY A 89 3.81 -2.15 9.98
N TRP A 90 4.58 -1.59 9.04
CA TRP A 90 6.04 -1.51 9.15
C TRP A 90 6.49 -0.59 10.29
N ALA A 91 5.87 0.58 10.45
CA ALA A 91 6.20 1.50 11.53
C ALA A 91 5.89 0.85 12.89
N TYR A 92 4.71 0.26 13.04
CA TYR A 92 4.31 -0.47 14.25
C TYR A 92 5.28 -1.60 14.59
N TRP A 93 5.70 -2.37 13.58
CA TRP A 93 6.66 -3.47 13.76
C TRP A 93 8.03 -3.00 14.27
N HIS A 94 8.57 -1.93 13.70
CA HIS A 94 9.91 -1.44 14.04
C HIS A 94 9.93 -0.62 15.33
N LEU A 95 8.88 0.16 15.60
CA LEU A 95 8.73 0.85 16.88
C LEU A 95 8.46 -0.14 18.02
N GLY A 96 7.81 -1.26 17.72
CA GLY A 96 7.49 -2.32 18.66
C GLY A 96 8.62 -3.33 18.93
N GLY A 97 9.85 -3.08 18.47
CA GLY A 97 10.99 -3.95 18.78
C GLY A 97 10.93 -5.33 18.10
N HIS A 98 10.36 -5.42 16.89
CA HIS A 98 10.27 -6.65 16.08
C HIS A 98 9.42 -7.78 16.68
N MET A 99 8.81 -7.62 17.87
CA MET A 99 7.97 -8.67 18.50
C MET A 99 6.72 -8.13 19.21
N ALA A 100 6.39 -6.83 19.14
CA ALA A 100 5.24 -6.20 19.82
C ALA A 100 3.86 -6.85 19.60
N VAL A 101 3.73 -7.83 18.70
CA VAL A 101 2.47 -8.52 18.39
C VAL A 101 2.33 -9.88 19.10
N VAL A 102 3.30 -10.29 19.92
CA VAL A 102 3.31 -11.61 20.57
C VAL A 102 3.17 -11.47 22.09
N PRO A 103 1.92 -11.44 22.64
CA PRO A 103 1.65 -11.20 24.07
C PRO A 103 2.33 -12.16 25.04
N TRP A 104 2.69 -13.36 24.58
CA TRP A 104 3.25 -14.44 25.40
C TRP A 104 4.78 -14.53 25.32
N VAL A 105 5.46 -13.61 24.64
CA VAL A 105 6.92 -13.49 24.66
C VAL A 105 7.26 -12.33 25.58
N GLU A 106 7.71 -12.63 26.80
CA GLU A 106 7.97 -11.65 27.87
C GLU A 106 9.02 -10.59 27.46
N ASP A 107 9.95 -10.95 26.57
CA ASP A 107 10.98 -10.06 26.01
C ASP A 107 10.58 -9.40 24.67
N ALA A 108 9.31 -9.49 24.25
CA ALA A 108 8.86 -8.93 22.98
C ALA A 108 9.00 -7.39 22.87
N HIS A 109 9.13 -6.72 24.02
CA HIS A 109 9.32 -5.27 24.12
C HIS A 109 10.80 -4.87 24.26
N ALA A 110 11.75 -5.80 24.11
CA ALA A 110 13.14 -5.63 24.56
C ALA A 110 13.98 -4.57 23.84
N HIS A 111 13.50 -3.94 22.77
CA HIS A 111 14.26 -2.92 22.03
C HIS A 111 13.48 -1.63 21.75
N SER A 112 12.60 -1.20 22.66
CA SER A 112 12.09 0.18 22.60
C SER A 112 13.24 1.14 22.92
N HIS A 113 13.93 1.63 21.89
CA HIS A 113 14.87 2.73 22.06
C HIS A 113 14.08 3.95 22.55
N GLY A 114 14.43 4.49 23.72
CA GLY A 114 13.80 5.68 24.32
C GLY A 114 14.09 6.99 23.58
N GLY A 115 14.10 6.97 22.26
CA GLY A 115 14.42 8.07 21.37
C GLY A 115 13.24 8.55 20.52
N ASN A 116 13.50 9.47 19.60
CA ASN A 116 12.48 10.00 18.70
C ASN A 116 12.04 8.91 17.69
N PRO A 117 10.73 8.56 17.62
CA PRO A 117 10.25 7.50 16.74
C PRO A 117 10.53 7.77 15.26
N LEU A 118 10.54 9.03 14.81
CA LEU A 118 10.84 9.38 13.42
C LEU A 118 12.31 9.12 13.07
N ILE A 119 13.22 9.37 14.00
CA ILE A 119 14.66 9.10 13.80
C ILE A 119 14.88 7.59 13.70
N LEU A 120 14.26 6.81 14.58
CA LEU A 120 14.36 5.35 14.58
C LEU A 120 13.86 4.71 13.28
N LEU A 121 12.73 5.20 12.75
CA LEU A 121 12.23 4.77 11.45
C LEU A 121 13.18 5.20 10.32
N GLY A 122 13.74 6.41 10.38
CA GLY A 122 14.75 6.89 9.43
C GLY A 122 16.00 6.02 9.40
N GLU A 123 16.50 5.60 10.56
CA GLU A 123 17.64 4.69 10.68
C GLU A 123 17.34 3.33 10.00
N HIS A 124 16.15 2.79 10.17
CA HIS A 124 15.75 1.53 9.51
C HIS A 124 15.64 1.64 7.99
N LEU A 125 15.12 2.76 7.49
CA LEU A 125 15.04 3.01 6.04
C LEU A 125 16.43 3.04 5.39
N VAL A 126 17.45 3.50 6.11
CA VAL A 126 18.82 3.61 5.59
C VAL A 126 19.64 2.35 5.86
N ALA A 127 19.46 1.71 7.02
CA ALA A 127 20.18 0.50 7.40
C ALA A 127 19.82 -0.71 6.53
N SER A 128 18.58 -0.75 6.02
CA SER A 128 18.07 -1.81 5.17
C SER A 128 17.66 -1.23 3.81
N PRO A 129 18.52 -1.33 2.77
CA PRO A 129 18.23 -0.77 1.45
C PRO A 129 16.93 -1.28 0.85
N ILE A 130 16.56 -2.53 1.13
CA ILE A 130 15.31 -3.12 0.63
C ILE A 130 14.08 -2.49 1.30
N ASP A 131 14.16 -2.16 2.60
CA ASP A 131 13.07 -1.50 3.31
C ASP A 131 12.91 -0.07 2.80
N GLY A 132 14.02 0.65 2.60
CA GLY A 132 14.02 1.98 1.99
C GLY A 132 13.39 2.00 0.60
N ILE A 133 13.77 1.05 -0.27
CA ILE A 133 13.20 0.92 -1.62
C ILE A 133 11.69 0.60 -1.55
N SER A 134 11.29 -0.36 -0.71
CA SER A 134 9.88 -0.73 -0.57
C SER A 134 9.03 0.44 -0.09
N LYS A 135 9.47 1.15 0.95
CA LYS A 135 8.70 2.28 1.50
C LYS A 135 8.63 3.46 0.56
N THR A 136 9.68 3.70 -0.22
CA THR A 136 9.66 4.70 -1.28
C THR A 136 8.63 4.33 -2.36
N ALA A 137 8.63 3.08 -2.83
CA ALA A 137 7.67 2.61 -3.83
C ALA A 137 6.22 2.66 -3.32
N GLU A 138 5.98 2.25 -2.07
CA GLU A 138 4.66 2.30 -1.42
C GLU A 138 4.15 3.74 -1.27
N LEU A 139 5.01 4.68 -0.83
CA LEU A 139 4.64 6.09 -0.69
C LEU A 139 4.35 6.75 -2.03
N LEU A 140 5.16 6.47 -3.06
CA LEU A 140 4.92 6.97 -4.40
C LEU A 140 3.61 6.43 -4.96
N LEU A 141 3.34 5.13 -4.80
CA LEU A 141 2.07 4.54 -5.23
C LEU A 141 0.89 5.16 -4.49
N LEU A 142 1.00 5.33 -3.17
CA LEU A 142 -0.03 5.98 -2.36
C LEU A 142 -0.33 7.39 -2.86
N ALA A 143 0.71 8.18 -3.15
CA ALA A 143 0.55 9.54 -3.66
C ALA A 143 -0.13 9.56 -5.04
N VAL A 144 0.32 8.70 -5.98
CA VAL A 144 -0.27 8.62 -7.32
C VAL A 144 -1.73 8.18 -7.27
N LEU A 145 -2.06 7.15 -6.48
CA LEU A 145 -3.44 6.69 -6.32
C LEU A 145 -4.32 7.75 -5.66
N GLY A 146 -3.79 8.50 -4.69
CA GLY A 146 -4.49 9.62 -4.06
C GLY A 146 -4.79 10.74 -5.05
N LEU A 147 -3.84 11.09 -5.92
CA LEU A 147 -4.04 12.07 -6.98
C LEU A 147 -5.08 11.62 -8.00
N LEU A 148 -5.02 10.35 -8.44
CA LEU A 148 -6.01 9.78 -9.37
C LEU A 148 -7.41 9.75 -8.76
N LEU A 149 -7.54 9.36 -7.48
CA LEU A 149 -8.81 9.35 -6.78
C LEU A 149 -9.39 10.76 -6.62
N TYR A 150 -8.56 11.74 -6.26
CA TYR A 150 -8.97 13.13 -6.15
C TYR A 150 -9.44 13.70 -7.48
N ALA A 151 -8.73 13.37 -8.58
CA ALA A 151 -9.09 13.82 -9.91
C ALA A 151 -10.46 13.27 -10.35
N GLU A 152 -10.74 11.99 -10.10
CA GLU A 152 -12.04 11.38 -10.45
C GLU A 152 -13.20 12.09 -9.74
N TYR A 153 -13.10 12.31 -8.41
CA TYR A 153 -14.13 13.00 -7.66
C TYR A 153 -14.31 14.47 -8.05
N SER A 154 -13.22 15.15 -8.43
CA SER A 154 -13.28 16.56 -8.85
C SER A 154 -14.07 16.73 -10.16
N VAL A 155 -14.05 15.73 -11.03
CA VAL A 155 -14.82 15.73 -12.29
C VAL A 155 -16.31 15.53 -12.00
N ASP A 156 -16.65 14.58 -11.14
CA ASP A 156 -18.04 14.29 -10.77
C ASP A 156 -18.72 15.50 -10.10
N ASP A 157 -18.02 16.17 -9.19
CA ASP A 157 -18.52 17.37 -8.51
C ASP A 157 -18.76 18.55 -9.48
N GLY A 158 -17.90 18.69 -10.49
CA GLY A 158 -18.04 19.72 -11.52
C GLY A 158 -19.26 19.49 -12.41
N ALA A 159 -19.47 18.25 -12.84
CA ALA A 159 -20.62 17.86 -13.66
C ALA A 159 -21.95 17.99 -12.90
N ALA A 160 -21.97 17.66 -11.61
CA ALA A 160 -23.16 17.85 -10.77
C ALA A 160 -23.54 19.34 -10.63
N ARG A 161 -22.54 20.22 -10.46
CA ARG A 161 -22.77 21.68 -10.38
C ARG A 161 -23.31 22.26 -11.68
N SER A 162 -22.79 21.87 -12.84
CA SER A 162 -23.26 22.40 -14.13
C SER A 162 -24.70 22.00 -14.45
N GLN A 163 -25.11 20.77 -14.09
CA GLN A 163 -26.51 20.35 -14.26
C GLN A 163 -27.47 21.15 -13.36
N SER A 164 -27.05 21.51 -12.15
CA SER A 164 -27.86 22.32 -11.23
C SER A 164 -28.07 23.76 -11.72
N THR A 165 -27.08 24.34 -12.41
CA THR A 165 -27.19 25.70 -12.95
C THR A 165 -28.08 25.76 -14.18
N ASP A 166 -27.99 24.78 -15.09
CA ASP A 166 -28.85 24.75 -16.29
C ASP A 166 -30.33 24.51 -15.92
N SER A 167 -30.60 23.61 -14.96
CA SER A 167 -31.97 23.37 -14.49
C SER A 167 -32.58 24.53 -13.71
N SER A 168 -31.77 25.44 -13.19
CA SER A 168 -32.25 26.68 -12.56
C SER A 168 -32.55 27.77 -13.59
N ALA A 169 -31.84 27.79 -14.73
CA ALA A 169 -32.02 28.77 -15.79
C ALA A 169 -33.25 28.48 -16.68
N ASP A 170 -33.68 27.22 -16.78
CA ASP A 170 -34.87 26.81 -17.56
C ASP A 170 -36.21 26.99 -16.80
N ASN A 171 -36.18 27.37 -15.52
CA ASN A 171 -37.37 27.53 -14.69
C ASN A 171 -37.81 29.00 -14.46
N ASP A 172 -37.14 29.97 -15.10
CA ASP A 172 -37.47 31.42 -15.07
C ASP A 172 -38.01 31.89 -16.43
#